data_AF-A0A9P1ERX0-F1
#
_entry.id   AF-A0A9P1ERX0-F1
#
_cell.length_a   1.000
_cell.length_b   1.000
_cell.length_c   1.000
_cell.angle_alpha   90.00
_cell.angle_beta   90.00
_cell.angle_gamma   90.00
#
_symmetry.space_group_name_H-M   'P 1'
#
loop_
_entity.id
_entity.type
_entity.pdbx_description
1 polymer ?
#
loop_
_entity_poly.entity_id
_entity_poly.type
_entity_poly.pdbx_seq_one_letter_code
_entity_poly.pdbx_strand_id
1 'polypeptide(L)'
;MRSPFLLTLVLLLSPALSVSQDCSGFFSIENACNSLILEVAQEWPRYKPIPSPKVASSLSLTCMKALNCIKSLECPEKNTMISVKLADVAELCSGLWAFAGSFGQCLQIIRSQDTSNEYPCLKYWDNEEQSPTCQFFTSDYDCAEMLVENQCGADALASMRRNKNFIEQHFECAEKSDTTRQFAFLSQ
;
A
#
# COMPACT_ATOMS: atom_id res chain seq x y z
N MET A 1 -23.75 -51.82 -57.19
CA MET A 1 -22.73 -50.75 -57.29
C MET A 1 -23.31 -49.46 -56.71
N ARG A 2 -22.43 -48.62 -56.16
CA ARG A 2 -22.62 -47.64 -55.07
C ARG A 2 -23.58 -46.50 -55.39
N SER A 3 -24.38 -46.09 -54.39
CA SER A 3 -25.03 -44.77 -54.32
C SER A 3 -24.37 -44.00 -53.16
N PRO A 4 -23.90 -42.75 -53.35
CA PRO A 4 -23.24 -41.99 -52.31
C PRO A 4 -24.24 -41.25 -51.42
N PHE A 5 -24.05 -41.41 -50.11
CA PHE A 5 -24.61 -40.57 -49.06
C PHE A 5 -24.13 -39.12 -49.24
N LEU A 6 -25.04 -38.19 -49.50
CA LEU A 6 -24.80 -36.74 -49.44
C LEU A 6 -25.04 -36.27 -48.00
N LEU A 7 -23.98 -36.28 -47.20
CA LEU A 7 -23.94 -35.68 -45.86
C LEU A 7 -23.90 -34.16 -46.01
N THR A 8 -25.03 -33.50 -45.79
CA THR A 8 -25.13 -32.05 -45.73
C THR A 8 -24.55 -31.58 -44.38
N LEU A 9 -23.33 -31.03 -44.41
CA LEU A 9 -22.66 -30.44 -43.26
C LEU A 9 -23.30 -29.07 -42.98
N VAL A 10 -24.24 -29.01 -42.04
CA VAL A 10 -24.79 -27.74 -41.52
C VAL A 10 -23.73 -27.12 -40.62
N LEU A 11 -22.97 -26.16 -41.17
CA LEU A 11 -22.13 -25.25 -40.40
C LEU A 11 -23.04 -24.38 -39.52
N LEU A 12 -23.24 -24.81 -38.28
CA LEU A 12 -23.77 -23.98 -37.21
C LEU A 12 -22.75 -22.87 -36.92
N LEU A 13 -22.88 -21.75 -37.65
CA LEU A 13 -22.35 -20.46 -37.24
C LEU A 13 -23.11 -20.06 -35.96
N SER A 14 -22.59 -20.47 -34.80
CA SER A 14 -22.99 -19.88 -33.53
C SER A 14 -22.71 -18.38 -33.65
N PRO A 15 -23.71 -17.50 -33.47
CA PRO A 15 -23.40 -16.11 -33.24
C PRO A 15 -22.61 -16.08 -31.94
N ALA A 16 -21.32 -15.75 -32.02
CA ALA A 16 -20.61 -15.30 -30.86
C ALA A 16 -21.40 -14.08 -30.35
N LEU A 17 -22.21 -14.30 -29.32
CA LEU A 17 -22.68 -13.24 -28.45
C LEU A 17 -21.40 -12.65 -27.84
N SER A 18 -20.78 -11.72 -28.57
CA SER A 18 -19.93 -10.71 -27.99
C SER A 18 -20.83 -9.96 -27.01
N VAL A 19 -20.86 -10.44 -25.76
CA VAL A 19 -21.30 -9.64 -24.64
C VAL A 19 -20.39 -8.43 -24.69
N SER A 20 -20.89 -7.34 -25.27
CA SER A 20 -20.34 -6.02 -25.03
C SER A 20 -20.51 -5.82 -23.53
N GLN A 21 -19.47 -6.16 -22.76
CA GLN A 21 -19.30 -5.73 -21.38
C GLN A 21 -18.92 -4.26 -21.45
N ASP A 22 -19.87 -3.44 -21.91
CA ASP A 22 -19.69 -2.00 -21.90
C ASP A 22 -19.49 -1.61 -20.43
N CYS A 23 -18.33 -1.02 -20.11
CA CYS A 23 -17.95 -0.68 -18.73
C CYS A 23 -18.75 0.52 -18.19
N SER A 24 -20.02 0.60 -18.56
CA SER A 24 -20.96 1.61 -18.15
C SER A 24 -21.06 1.63 -16.63
N GLY A 25 -20.81 2.80 -16.04
CA GLY A 25 -20.79 2.97 -14.59
C GLY A 25 -19.46 2.66 -13.89
N PHE A 26 -18.46 2.09 -14.59
CA PHE A 26 -17.12 1.83 -14.03
C PHE A 26 -16.55 3.07 -13.33
N PHE A 27 -16.50 4.21 -14.05
CA PHE A 27 -15.96 5.46 -13.51
C PHE A 27 -16.74 6.00 -12.32
N SER A 28 -18.04 5.74 -12.23
CA SER A 28 -18.84 6.17 -11.06
C SER A 28 -18.45 5.39 -9.81
N ILE A 29 -18.29 4.07 -9.94
CA ILE A 29 -17.88 3.21 -8.82
C ILE A 29 -16.41 3.47 -8.47
N GLU A 30 -15.56 3.60 -9.49
CA GLU A 30 -14.15 3.93 -9.31
C GLU A 30 -13.97 5.26 -8.57
N ASN A 31 -14.70 6.31 -8.94
CA ASN A 31 -14.66 7.59 -8.24
C ASN A 31 -15.10 7.48 -6.78
N ALA A 32 -16.11 6.65 -6.49
CA ALA A 32 -16.50 6.37 -5.12
C ALA A 32 -15.35 5.68 -4.34
N CYS A 33 -14.65 4.71 -4.94
CA CYS A 33 -13.46 4.11 -4.34
C CYS A 33 -12.34 5.14 -4.14
N ASN A 34 -12.07 5.99 -5.14
CA ASN A 34 -11.03 7.02 -5.10
C ASN A 34 -11.27 8.06 -4.00
N SER A 35 -12.54 8.35 -3.68
CA SER A 35 -12.86 9.27 -2.58
C SER A 35 -12.33 8.80 -1.21
N LEU A 36 -12.36 7.48 -0.96
CA LEU A 36 -11.81 6.89 0.28
C LEU A 36 -10.29 6.96 0.31
N ILE A 37 -9.63 6.79 -0.84
CA ILE A 37 -8.17 6.93 -0.96
C ILE A 37 -7.77 8.39 -0.72
N LEU A 38 -8.51 9.34 -1.31
CA LEU A 38 -8.29 10.79 -1.11
C LEU A 38 -8.42 11.18 0.37
N GLU A 39 -9.38 10.62 1.09
CA GLU A 39 -9.53 10.85 2.52
C GLU A 39 -8.26 10.44 3.29
N VAL A 40 -7.76 9.23 3.02
CA VAL A 40 -6.50 8.74 3.61
C VAL A 40 -5.32 9.64 3.22
N ALA A 41 -5.25 10.03 1.95
CA ALA A 41 -4.19 10.88 1.40
C ALA A 41 -4.09 12.24 2.08
N GLN A 42 -5.24 12.84 2.36
CA GLN A 42 -5.33 14.17 2.97
C GLN A 42 -5.07 14.14 4.46
N GLU A 43 -5.45 13.07 5.14
CA GLU A 43 -5.30 12.94 6.58
C GLU A 43 -3.90 12.46 6.98
N TRP A 44 -3.34 11.46 6.31
CA TRP A 44 -2.07 10.82 6.73
C TRP A 44 -0.90 11.80 6.95
N PRO A 45 -0.62 12.76 6.05
CA PRO A 45 0.50 13.69 6.21
C PRO A 45 0.40 14.59 7.45
N ARG A 46 -0.80 14.78 8.01
CA ARG A 46 -1.04 15.64 9.18
C ARG A 46 -0.51 15.04 10.50
N TYR A 47 -0.15 13.76 10.49
CA TYR A 47 0.28 13.03 11.67
C TYR A 47 1.77 12.65 11.62
N LYS A 48 2.55 13.35 10.80
CA LYS A 48 4.00 13.28 10.82
C LYS A 48 4.57 13.85 12.15
N PRO A 49 5.76 13.41 12.58
CA PRO A 49 6.58 12.38 11.93
C PRO A 49 6.28 10.95 12.40
N ILE A 50 5.58 10.77 13.53
CA ILE A 50 5.13 9.45 13.99
C ILE A 50 3.66 9.55 14.41
N PRO A 51 2.72 8.90 13.70
CA PRO A 51 1.31 8.92 14.07
C PRO A 51 1.07 8.07 15.33
N SER A 52 0.03 8.43 16.09
CA SER A 52 -0.43 7.53 17.17
C SER A 52 -0.99 6.23 16.57
N PRO A 53 -0.86 5.07 17.27
CA PRO A 53 -1.42 3.80 16.81
C PRO A 53 -2.93 3.88 16.53
N LYS A 54 -3.67 4.69 17.30
CA LYS A 54 -5.11 4.92 17.10
C LYS A 54 -5.42 5.59 15.77
N VAL A 55 -4.65 6.64 15.41
CA VAL A 55 -4.83 7.34 14.14
C VAL A 55 -4.46 6.43 12.96
N ALA A 56 -3.31 5.77 13.04
CA ALA A 56 -2.87 4.81 12.01
C ALA A 56 -3.89 3.67 11.84
N SER A 57 -4.48 3.17 12.93
CA SER A 57 -5.53 2.16 12.89
C SER A 57 -6.80 2.68 12.19
N SER A 58 -7.25 3.89 12.51
CA SER A 58 -8.42 4.49 11.85
C SER A 58 -8.20 4.65 10.35
N LEU A 59 -7.06 5.20 9.93
CA LEU A 59 -6.74 5.43 8.52
C LEU A 59 -6.51 4.12 7.75
N SER A 60 -5.88 3.12 8.37
CA SER A 60 -5.73 1.80 7.75
C SER A 60 -7.08 1.10 7.53
N LEU A 61 -8.06 1.27 8.43
CA LEU A 61 -9.42 0.77 8.22
C LEU A 61 -10.12 1.48 7.05
N THR A 62 -9.98 2.81 6.91
CA THR A 62 -10.50 3.54 5.75
C THR A 62 -9.82 3.07 4.46
N CYS A 63 -8.49 2.89 4.48
CA CYS A 63 -7.76 2.35 3.34
C CYS A 63 -8.25 0.95 2.95
N MET A 64 -8.46 0.06 3.92
CA MET A 64 -8.97 -1.29 3.65
C MET A 64 -10.37 -1.28 3.03
N LYS A 65 -11.22 -0.30 3.36
CA LYS A 65 -12.51 -0.09 2.66
C LYS A 65 -12.27 0.30 1.20
N ALA A 66 -11.32 1.21 0.93
CA ALA A 66 -10.95 1.59 -0.43
C ALA A 66 -10.40 0.39 -1.22
N LEU A 67 -9.52 -0.40 -0.62
CA LEU A 67 -8.94 -1.60 -1.22
C LEU A 67 -10.03 -2.61 -1.60
N ASN A 68 -10.98 -2.87 -0.70
CA ASN A 68 -12.09 -3.76 -0.97
C ASN A 68 -13.05 -3.21 -2.02
N CYS A 69 -13.23 -1.89 -2.09
CA CYS A 69 -13.98 -1.23 -3.17
C CYS A 69 -13.32 -1.49 -4.53
N ILE A 70 -12.00 -1.30 -4.65
CA ILE A 70 -11.26 -1.55 -5.90
C ILE A 70 -11.33 -3.02 -6.32
N LYS A 71 -11.24 -3.96 -5.38
CA LYS A 71 -11.37 -5.40 -5.65
C LYS A 71 -12.71 -5.78 -6.28
N SER A 72 -13.76 -4.98 -6.05
CA SER A 72 -15.09 -5.21 -6.61
C SER A 72 -15.29 -4.59 -8.00
N LEU A 73 -14.30 -3.86 -8.52
CA LEU A 73 -14.38 -3.29 -9.86
C LEU A 73 -14.21 -4.40 -10.91
N GLU A 74 -15.20 -4.51 -11.80
CA GLU A 74 -15.19 -5.46 -12.91
C GLU A 74 -15.31 -4.69 -14.22
N CYS A 75 -14.21 -4.63 -14.98
CA CYS A 75 -14.19 -4.08 -16.33
C CYS A 75 -12.98 -4.66 -17.08
N PRO A 76 -13.16 -5.67 -17.97
CA PRO A 76 -12.06 -6.34 -18.64
C PRO A 76 -11.13 -5.38 -19.40
N GLU A 77 -11.70 -4.34 -20.00
CA GLU A 77 -10.96 -3.31 -20.74
C GLU A 77 -10.06 -2.45 -19.84
N LYS A 78 -10.31 -2.46 -18.53
CA LYS A 78 -9.56 -1.69 -17.51
C LYS A 78 -8.79 -2.59 -16.54
N ASN A 79 -8.70 -3.89 -16.77
CA ASN A 79 -8.03 -4.84 -15.87
C ASN A 79 -6.61 -4.43 -15.47
N THR A 80 -5.81 -3.92 -16.42
CA THR A 80 -4.44 -3.45 -16.12
C THR A 80 -4.46 -2.27 -15.14
N MET A 81 -5.34 -1.29 -15.38
CA MET A 81 -5.52 -0.12 -14.52
C MET A 81 -6.00 -0.53 -13.12
N ILE A 82 -7.01 -1.40 -13.03
CA ILE A 82 -7.52 -1.94 -11.76
C ILE A 82 -6.42 -2.67 -11.01
N SER A 83 -5.61 -3.49 -11.70
CA SER A 83 -4.53 -4.27 -11.08
C SER A 83 -3.43 -3.38 -10.50
N VAL A 84 -3.02 -2.33 -11.23
CA VAL A 84 -2.04 -1.36 -10.74
C VAL A 84 -2.59 -0.63 -9.52
N LYS A 85 -3.81 -0.07 -9.62
CA LYS A 85 -4.47 0.62 -8.51
C LYS A 85 -4.65 -0.28 -7.28
N LEU A 86 -4.96 -1.56 -7.50
CA LEU A 86 -5.08 -2.54 -6.42
C LEU A 86 -3.74 -2.75 -5.69
N ALA A 87 -2.63 -2.89 -6.45
CA ALA A 87 -1.31 -3.06 -5.88
C ALA A 87 -0.87 -1.82 -5.08
N ASP A 88 -1.05 -0.64 -5.65
CA ASP A 88 -0.67 0.63 -5.02
C ASP A 88 -1.46 0.89 -3.73
N VAL A 89 -2.77 0.66 -3.75
CA VAL A 89 -3.61 0.79 -2.55
C VAL A 89 -3.30 -0.30 -1.53
N ALA A 90 -2.96 -1.51 -1.95
CA ALA A 90 -2.56 -2.57 -1.03
C ALA A 90 -1.25 -2.21 -0.29
N GLU A 91 -0.27 -1.62 -0.99
CA GLU A 91 0.97 -1.11 -0.39
C GLU A 91 0.67 0.00 0.62
N LEU A 92 -0.14 1.00 0.24
CA LEU A 92 -0.59 2.08 1.14
C LEU A 92 -1.26 1.51 2.40
N CYS A 93 -2.22 0.59 2.25
CA CYS A 93 -2.93 0.03 3.40
C CYS A 93 -2.02 -0.80 4.31
N SER A 94 -1.09 -1.58 3.72
CA SER A 94 -0.10 -2.34 4.47
C SER A 94 0.82 -1.42 5.27
N GLY A 95 1.26 -0.32 4.66
CA GLY A 95 2.07 0.71 5.32
C GLY A 95 1.37 1.33 6.52
N LEU A 96 0.13 1.80 6.35
CA LEU A 96 -0.68 2.34 7.45
C LEU A 96 -0.89 1.30 8.56
N TRP A 97 -1.13 0.04 8.19
CA TRP A 97 -1.28 -1.05 9.14
C TRP A 97 0.00 -1.33 9.93
N ALA A 98 1.18 -1.17 9.33
CA ALA A 98 2.45 -1.30 10.04
C ALA A 98 2.57 -0.29 11.19
N PHE A 99 2.18 0.97 10.96
CA PHE A 99 2.14 2.01 11.99
C PHE A 99 1.01 1.83 13.01
N ALA A 100 -0.07 1.12 12.66
CA ALA A 100 -1.11 0.72 13.61
C ALA A 100 -0.68 -0.47 14.49
N GLY A 101 0.20 -1.33 13.97
CA GLY A 101 0.58 -2.61 14.53
C GLY A 101 1.87 -2.59 15.35
N SER A 102 2.56 -3.74 15.34
CA SER A 102 3.76 -4.01 16.13
C SER A 102 4.90 -3.03 15.85
N PHE A 103 5.11 -2.66 14.58
CA PHE A 103 6.14 -1.70 14.21
C PHE A 103 5.84 -0.29 14.76
N GLY A 104 4.63 0.23 14.59
CA GLY A 104 4.27 1.54 15.14
C GLY A 104 4.32 1.61 16.66
N GLN A 105 3.96 0.52 17.34
CA GLN A 105 4.15 0.39 18.79
C GLN A 105 5.63 0.38 19.17
N CYS A 106 6.46 -0.31 18.39
CA CYS A 106 7.91 -0.35 18.60
C CYS A 106 8.55 1.04 18.51
N LEU A 107 8.13 1.88 17.56
CA LEU A 107 8.61 3.25 17.45
C LEU A 107 8.37 4.06 18.74
N GLN A 108 7.27 3.80 19.46
CA GLN A 108 7.02 4.45 20.76
C GLN A 108 7.99 3.98 21.85
N ILE A 109 8.38 2.71 21.83
CA ILE A 109 9.37 2.13 22.76
C ILE A 109 10.75 2.71 22.46
N ILE A 110 11.19 2.66 21.21
CA ILE A 110 12.49 3.18 20.78
C ILE A 110 12.62 4.67 21.10
N ARG A 111 11.56 5.45 20.86
CA ARG A 111 11.54 6.89 21.18
C ARG A 111 11.84 7.19 22.65
N SER A 112 11.50 6.27 23.55
CA SER A 112 11.73 6.43 24.99
C SER A 112 13.12 5.98 25.46
N GLN A 113 13.98 5.53 24.56
CA GLN A 113 15.33 5.08 24.90
C GLN A 113 16.37 6.18 24.76
N ASP A 114 17.33 6.18 25.69
CA ASP A 114 18.53 7.01 25.59
C ASP A 114 19.50 6.45 24.54
N THR A 115 20.35 7.31 24.01
CA THR A 115 21.42 6.89 23.09
C THR A 115 22.32 5.84 23.75
N SER A 116 22.63 4.77 23.02
CA SER A 116 23.42 3.64 23.52
C SER A 116 24.53 3.30 22.53
N ASN A 117 25.69 2.91 23.05
CA ASN A 117 26.79 2.35 22.25
C ASN A 117 26.40 1.00 21.61
N GLU A 118 25.42 0.29 22.19
CA GLU A 118 24.89 -0.97 21.65
C GLU A 118 24.08 -0.72 20.37
N TYR A 119 23.36 0.41 20.31
CA TYR A 119 22.53 0.81 19.18
C TYR A 119 22.94 2.20 18.67
N PRO A 120 24.08 2.30 17.96
CA PRO A 120 24.61 3.60 17.52
C PRO A 120 23.68 4.35 16.57
N CYS A 121 22.73 3.67 15.92
CA CYS A 121 21.68 4.30 15.10
C CYS A 121 20.69 5.14 15.92
N LEU A 122 20.63 5.00 17.25
CA LEU A 122 19.80 5.87 18.12
C LEU A 122 20.24 7.34 18.05
N LYS A 123 21.46 7.64 17.59
CA LYS A 123 21.88 9.03 17.29
C LYS A 123 20.95 9.75 16.32
N TYR A 124 20.21 9.03 15.48
CA TYR A 124 19.24 9.60 14.54
C TYR A 124 17.87 9.90 15.16
N TRP A 125 17.69 9.60 16.44
CA TRP A 125 16.51 9.99 17.23
C TRP A 125 16.78 11.21 18.11
N ASP A 126 18.05 11.65 18.20
CA ASP A 126 18.47 12.81 18.99
C ASP A 126 18.10 14.13 18.27
N ASN A 127 16.82 14.46 18.32
CA ASN A 127 16.26 15.70 17.78
C ASN A 127 15.02 16.13 18.57
N GLU A 128 14.64 17.40 18.40
CA GLU A 128 13.50 18.01 19.10
C GLU A 128 12.16 17.31 18.84
N GLU A 129 12.00 16.69 17.66
CA GLU A 129 10.78 15.98 17.29
C GLU A 129 10.71 14.56 17.87
N GLN A 130 11.79 14.08 18.49
CA GLN A 130 11.94 12.70 18.97
C GLN A 130 11.52 11.68 17.91
N SER A 131 11.99 11.90 16.69
CA SER A 131 11.67 11.10 15.51
C SER A 131 12.93 10.60 14.83
N PRO A 132 12.94 9.40 14.23
CA PRO A 132 14.10 8.97 13.45
C PRO A 132 14.29 9.89 12.24
N THR A 133 15.53 10.29 11.97
CA THR A 133 15.90 10.81 10.66
C THR A 133 15.95 9.69 9.62
N CYS A 134 16.00 10.07 8.34
CA CYS A 134 16.03 9.10 7.26
C CYS A 134 17.17 8.06 7.38
N GLN A 135 18.33 8.46 7.88
CA GLN A 135 19.51 7.60 8.01
C GLN A 135 19.23 6.36 8.86
N PHE A 136 18.30 6.43 9.81
CA PHE A 136 17.82 5.29 10.59
C PHE A 136 17.20 4.20 9.70
N PHE A 137 16.48 4.58 8.64
CA PHE A 137 15.83 3.65 7.71
C PHE A 137 16.66 3.35 6.45
N THR A 138 17.79 4.02 6.26
CA THR A 138 18.62 3.88 5.06
C THR A 138 20.04 3.44 5.39
N SER A 139 20.94 4.37 5.72
CA SER A 139 22.37 4.08 5.88
C SER A 139 22.70 3.17 7.05
N ASP A 140 21.93 3.24 8.15
CA ASP A 140 22.14 2.42 9.35
C ASP A 140 20.98 1.44 9.56
N TYR A 141 20.33 1.02 8.47
CA TYR A 141 19.16 0.13 8.49
C TYR A 141 19.44 -1.19 9.22
N ASP A 142 20.62 -1.79 9.08
CA ASP A 142 20.98 -3.02 9.81
C ASP A 142 21.00 -2.82 11.34
N CYS A 143 21.46 -1.65 11.81
CA CYS A 143 21.38 -1.31 13.23
C CYS A 143 19.93 -1.13 13.67
N ALA A 144 19.11 -0.48 12.85
CA ALA A 144 17.69 -0.30 13.14
C ALA A 144 16.94 -1.65 13.19
N GLU A 145 17.27 -2.59 12.30
CA GLU A 145 16.71 -3.95 12.33
C GLU A 145 17.07 -4.68 13.63
N MET A 146 18.34 -4.67 14.03
CA MET A 146 18.76 -5.27 15.30
C MET A 146 18.05 -4.64 16.50
N LEU A 147 17.96 -3.31 16.53
CA LEU A 147 17.25 -2.58 17.58
C LEU A 147 15.77 -2.99 17.65
N VAL A 148 15.07 -3.00 16.51
CA VAL A 148 13.66 -3.38 16.44
C VAL A 148 13.45 -4.83 16.86
N GLU A 149 14.30 -5.75 16.41
CA GLU A 149 14.21 -7.16 16.80
C GLU A 149 14.41 -7.35 18.30
N ASN A 150 15.46 -6.75 18.87
CA ASN A 150 15.83 -6.95 20.26
C ASN A 150 14.83 -6.29 21.21
N GLN A 151 14.31 -5.11 20.86
CA GLN A 151 13.42 -4.35 21.74
C GLN A 151 11.94 -4.73 21.57
N CYS A 152 11.55 -5.20 20.39
CA CYS A 152 10.13 -5.35 20.03
C CYS A 152 9.78 -6.71 19.43
N GLY A 153 10.77 -7.55 19.13
CA GLY A 153 10.58 -8.91 18.62
C GLY A 153 10.44 -9.01 17.10
N ALA A 154 10.44 -10.26 16.63
CA ALA A 154 10.46 -10.60 15.21
C ALA A 154 9.25 -10.08 14.41
N ASP A 155 8.08 -9.94 15.03
CA ASP A 155 6.89 -9.42 14.35
C ASP A 155 7.00 -7.94 14.00
N ALA A 156 7.62 -7.13 14.86
CA ALA A 156 7.89 -5.72 14.58
C ALA A 156 8.92 -5.59 13.45
N LEU A 157 9.98 -6.41 13.49
CA LEU A 157 11.00 -6.46 12.45
C LEU A 157 10.41 -6.88 11.09
N ALA A 158 9.61 -7.94 11.07
CA ALA A 158 8.96 -8.41 9.84
C ALA A 158 8.02 -7.35 9.25
N SER A 159 7.28 -6.64 10.11
CA SER A 159 6.44 -5.51 9.70
C SER A 159 7.28 -4.36 9.12
N MET A 160 8.40 -4.01 9.74
CA MET A 160 9.33 -3.00 9.23
C MET A 160 9.88 -3.39 7.85
N ARG A 161 10.44 -4.59 7.71
CA ARG A 161 11.00 -5.13 6.46
C ARG A 161 10.00 -5.11 5.31
N ARG A 162 8.79 -5.61 5.57
CA ARG A 162 7.73 -5.70 4.55
C ARG A 162 7.30 -4.34 4.02
N ASN A 163 7.37 -3.30 4.86
CA ASN A 163 6.87 -1.97 4.55
C ASN A 163 8.00 -0.94 4.39
N LYS A 164 9.23 -1.40 4.13
CA LYS A 164 10.42 -0.54 4.05
C LYS A 164 10.23 0.66 3.12
N ASN A 165 9.76 0.43 1.89
CA ASN A 165 9.53 1.50 0.92
C ASN A 165 8.54 2.55 1.43
N PHE A 166 7.42 2.10 2.00
CA PHE A 166 6.41 3.00 2.57
C PHE A 166 6.98 3.81 3.74
N ILE A 167 7.75 3.17 4.63
CA ILE A 167 8.38 3.79 5.79
C ILE A 167 9.40 4.85 5.33
N GLU A 168 10.30 4.49 4.41
CA GLU A 168 11.26 5.43 3.83
C GLU A 168 10.57 6.64 3.21
N GLN A 169 9.48 6.45 2.46
CA GLN A 169 8.70 7.56 1.90
C GLN A 169 8.05 8.42 3.00
N HIS A 170 7.51 7.81 4.05
CA HIS A 170 6.89 8.52 5.16
C HIS A 170 7.88 9.46 5.85
N PHE A 171 9.12 8.99 6.06
CA PHE A 171 10.23 9.76 6.65
C PHE A 171 11.05 10.53 5.61
N GLU A 172 10.52 10.70 4.39
CA GLU A 172 11.09 11.54 3.33
C GLU A 172 12.53 11.16 2.93
N CYS A 173 12.81 9.86 2.92
CA CYS A 173 14.15 9.33 2.65
C CYS A 173 14.62 9.39 1.22
N ALA A 174 13.70 9.36 0.26
CA ALA A 174 14.05 9.51 -1.14
C ALA A 174 14.23 11.00 -1.44
N GLU A 175 15.35 11.37 -2.08
CA GLU A 175 15.40 12.67 -2.78
C GLU A 175 14.21 12.73 -3.73
N LYS A 176 13.36 13.75 -3.57
CA LYS A 176 12.14 14.06 -4.33
C LYS A 176 12.08 13.38 -5.71
N SER A 177 11.74 12.11 -5.74
CA SER A 177 11.47 11.35 -6.95
C SER A 177 10.07 10.80 -6.75
N ASP A 178 9.14 11.57 -7.31
CA ASP A 178 7.70 11.33 -7.30
C ASP A 178 7.09 11.07 -5.93
N THR A 179 7.04 12.12 -5.10
CA THR A 179 5.94 12.29 -4.11
C THR A 179 4.56 12.17 -4.78
N THR A 180 4.51 12.27 -6.11
CA THR A 180 3.38 11.96 -6.97
C THR A 180 2.96 10.50 -6.90
N ARG A 181 3.82 9.50 -6.70
CA ARG A 181 3.43 8.09 -6.92
C ARG A 181 2.34 7.60 -5.97
N GLN A 182 2.32 8.01 -4.70
CA GLN A 182 1.35 7.49 -3.74
C GLN A 182 -0.09 7.96 -3.99
N PHE A 183 -0.28 8.98 -4.85
CA PHE A 183 -1.59 9.56 -5.18
C PHE A 183 -1.76 9.94 -6.67
N ALA A 184 -0.78 9.65 -7.53
CA ALA A 184 -0.79 9.94 -8.98
C ALA A 184 -1.94 9.23 -9.71
N PHE A 185 -2.43 8.13 -9.13
CA PHE A 185 -3.58 7.36 -9.60
C PHE A 185 -4.93 7.98 -9.23
N LEU A 186 -4.95 9.12 -8.53
CA LEU A 186 -6.16 9.90 -8.25
C LEU A 186 -6.40 11.02 -9.28
N SER A 187 -5.44 11.27 -10.19
CA SER A 187 -5.49 12.33 -11.20
C SER A 187 -5.53 11.82 -12.65
N GLN A 188 -5.81 10.53 -12.87
CA GLN A 188 -6.07 9.91 -14.18
C GLN A 188 -7.45 9.28 -14.20
#